data_AF-A0A6B1HL38-F1
#
_entry.id   AF-A0A6B1HL38-F1
#
_cell.length_a   1.000
_cell.length_b   1.000
_cell.length_c   1.000
_cell.angle_alpha   90.00
_cell.angle_beta   90.00
_cell.angle_gamma   90.00
#
_symmetry.space_group_name_H-M   'P 1'
#
loop_
_entity.id
_entity.type
_entity.pdbx_description
1 polymer ?
#
loop_
_entity_poly.entity_id
_entity_poly.type
_entity_poly.pdbx_seq_one_letter_code
_entity_poly.pdbx_strand_id
1 'polypeptide(L)'
;MLGLAILLASFLVAGCGGGGAGGDQTPLVVCDDDEILLDNGQCGPKPVLVCDLPEVAVDGRCIIPDKPTPKYTPGPNEAVIYYNRRDKNFDGWVLHLWNNGCEAGSWDNERVTLRGPGGGVDYSYDGTGTAWPDGPPPNYQYYEDGEADPIYGAYWVLQLQDEAVCGNFIVHGLAGAPQTVDLRINFSEDTANPYRNMYWVVVDSTLAENELREARVAAEPICINDVCEEYEAPPLAIEDQAAHWIDAETVLWNRTLANVELYSS
;
A
#
# COMPACT_ATOMS: atom_id res chain seq x y z
N MET A 1 6.61 0.33 89.09
CA MET A 1 6.42 -0.04 87.67
C MET A 1 7.46 0.71 86.85
N LEU A 2 8.28 -0.02 86.07
CA LEU A 2 9.21 0.38 84.99
C LEU A 2 10.01 1.70 85.19
N GLY A 3 11.34 1.77 85.25
CA GLY A 3 12.41 0.91 84.74
C GLY A 3 13.37 1.80 83.93
N LEU A 4 14.68 1.79 84.21
CA LEU A 4 15.74 2.03 83.22
C LEU A 4 17.12 1.82 83.87
N ALA A 5 17.83 0.78 83.45
CA ALA A 5 19.24 0.58 83.75
C ALA A 5 20.04 0.86 82.47
N ILE A 6 20.91 1.87 82.53
CA ILE A 6 21.87 2.20 81.47
C ILE A 6 23.17 1.47 81.78
N LEU A 7 23.61 0.59 80.89
CA LEU A 7 24.95 0.00 80.91
C LEU A 7 25.53 0.10 79.51
N LEU A 8 26.53 0.98 79.39
CA LEU A 8 27.37 1.22 78.22
C LEU A 8 28.46 0.12 78.16
N ALA A 9 28.62 -0.55 77.02
CA ALA A 9 29.80 -1.34 76.72
C ALA A 9 30.13 -1.29 75.21
N SER A 10 31.29 -0.73 74.90
CA SER A 10 31.84 -0.53 73.55
C SER A 10 32.62 -1.76 73.10
N PHE A 11 32.43 -2.25 71.86
CA PHE A 11 33.35 -3.18 71.21
C PHE A 11 33.54 -2.90 69.71
N LEU A 12 34.73 -2.38 69.40
CA LEU A 12 35.65 -2.64 68.28
C LEU A 12 35.09 -3.05 66.91
N VAL A 13 35.25 -2.14 65.93
CA VAL A 13 35.14 -2.44 64.50
C VAL A 13 36.49 -2.96 63.99
N ALA A 14 36.54 -4.23 63.58
CA ALA A 14 37.64 -4.78 62.80
C ALA A 14 37.27 -4.75 61.32
N GLY A 15 38.04 -3.99 60.53
CA GLY A 15 37.87 -3.87 59.09
C GLY A 15 38.24 -5.16 58.34
N CYS A 16 37.56 -5.40 57.22
CA CYS A 16 37.91 -6.44 56.27
C CYS A 16 37.99 -5.85 54.85
N GLY A 17 39.22 -5.83 54.32
CA GLY A 17 39.63 -6.04 52.93
C GLY A 17 38.80 -5.46 51.78
N GLY A 18 39.16 -4.26 51.34
CA GLY A 18 38.84 -3.78 49.98
C GLY A 18 39.75 -4.45 48.95
N GLY A 19 39.36 -5.62 48.45
CA GLY A 19 39.94 -6.20 47.24
C GLY A 19 39.38 -5.48 46.02
N GLY A 20 40.20 -4.64 45.38
CA GLY A 20 39.84 -4.02 44.10
C GLY A 20 39.68 -5.10 43.04
N ALA A 21 38.47 -5.27 42.52
CA ALA A 21 38.25 -6.03 41.30
C ALA A 21 38.83 -5.19 40.14
N GLY A 22 39.96 -5.63 39.58
CA GLY A 22 40.47 -5.08 38.33
C GLY A 22 39.50 -5.44 37.21
N GLY A 23 38.58 -4.53 36.89
CA GLY A 23 37.80 -4.60 35.65
C GLY A 23 38.72 -4.38 34.46
N ASP A 24 38.42 -5.04 33.34
CA ASP A 24 39.12 -4.82 32.08
C ASP A 24 39.17 -3.32 31.76
N GLN A 25 40.38 -2.77 31.66
CA GLN A 25 40.63 -1.33 31.41
C GLN A 25 40.81 -1.06 29.91
N THR A 26 40.41 -2.00 29.04
CA THR A 26 40.35 -1.74 27.61
C THR A 26 39.45 -0.52 27.37
N PRO A 27 39.95 0.55 26.72
CA PRO A 27 39.13 1.69 26.39
C PRO A 27 37.93 1.22 25.57
N LEU A 28 36.73 1.51 26.04
CA LEU A 28 35.53 1.31 25.23
C LEU A 28 35.67 2.15 23.97
N VAL A 29 35.51 1.51 22.82
CA VAL A 29 35.42 2.23 21.55
C VAL A 29 34.11 3.02 21.60
N VAL A 30 34.22 4.34 21.61
CA VAL A 30 33.09 5.28 21.54
C VAL A 30 33.18 5.95 20.18
N CYS A 31 32.11 5.85 19.40
CA CYS A 31 32.03 6.46 18.07
C CYS A 31 31.59 7.92 18.18
N ASP A 32 31.98 8.73 17.18
CA ASP A 32 31.53 10.13 17.07
C ASP A 32 30.02 10.20 16.79
N ASP A 33 29.40 11.37 16.99
CA ASP A 33 27.93 11.56 17.11
C ASP A 33 27.07 10.91 15.99
N ASP A 34 27.60 10.79 14.77
CA ASP A 34 26.88 10.24 13.61
C ASP A 34 27.34 8.82 13.19
N GLU A 35 28.29 8.23 13.92
CA GLU A 35 28.84 6.90 13.66
C GLU A 35 28.34 5.86 14.69
N ILE A 36 28.18 4.62 14.24
CA ILE A 36 27.89 3.48 15.11
C ILE A 36 29.05 2.50 15.10
N LEU A 37 29.15 1.69 16.15
CA LEU A 37 30.06 0.56 16.17
C LEU A 37 29.52 -0.50 15.20
N LEU A 38 30.28 -0.78 14.14
CA LEU A 38 29.98 -1.81 13.16
C LEU A 38 30.38 -3.20 13.66
N ASP A 39 29.87 -4.26 13.03
CA ASP A 39 30.16 -5.66 13.39
C ASP A 39 31.67 -6.02 13.29
N ASN A 40 32.44 -5.25 12.51
CA ASN A 40 33.88 -5.39 12.39
C ASN A 40 34.66 -4.71 13.55
N GLY A 41 33.96 -4.13 14.52
CA GLY A 41 34.54 -3.45 15.68
C GLY A 41 35.08 -2.05 15.41
N GLN A 42 34.77 -1.46 14.25
CA GLN A 42 35.16 -0.09 13.89
C GLN A 42 33.96 0.86 13.93
N CYS A 43 34.21 2.14 14.18
CA CYS A 43 33.21 3.17 13.97
C CYS A 43 33.04 3.43 12.48
N GLY A 44 31.78 3.62 12.07
CA GLY A 44 31.46 4.00 10.71
C GLY A 44 29.99 4.41 10.58
N PRO A 45 29.58 4.85 9.38
CA PRO A 45 28.22 5.29 9.14
C PRO A 45 27.25 4.14 9.39
N LYS A 46 26.07 4.46 9.94
CA LYS A 46 24.97 3.50 10.07
C LYS A 46 24.72 2.83 8.72
N PRO A 47 24.88 1.50 8.60
CA PRO A 47 24.60 0.80 7.36
C PRO A 47 23.16 1.08 6.92
N VAL A 48 22.98 1.46 5.66
CA VAL A 48 21.66 1.55 5.06
C VAL A 48 21.13 0.12 4.95
N LEU A 49 20.00 -0.15 5.60
CA LEU A 49 19.31 -1.42 5.44
C LEU A 49 18.78 -1.50 4.00
N VAL A 50 19.41 -2.34 3.19
CA VAL A 50 18.92 -2.70 1.85
C VAL A 50 18.26 -4.05 1.98
N CYS A 51 16.96 -4.11 1.67
CA CYS A 51 16.20 -5.34 1.67
C CYS A 51 16.14 -5.90 0.26
N ASP A 52 16.34 -7.22 0.13
CA ASP A 52 16.13 -7.92 -1.13
C ASP A 52 14.63 -8.11 -1.33
N LEU A 53 14.13 -7.91 -2.55
CA LEU A 53 12.72 -8.17 -2.84
C LEU A 53 12.37 -9.63 -2.50
N PRO A 54 11.22 -9.92 -1.87
CA PRO A 54 10.08 -9.03 -1.59
C PRO A 54 10.10 -8.37 -0.20
N GLU A 55 11.24 -8.33 0.47
CA GLU A 55 11.36 -7.77 1.81
C GLU A 55 11.36 -6.24 1.78
N VAL A 56 10.76 -5.62 2.80
CA VAL A 56 10.81 -4.17 3.03
C VAL A 56 11.34 -3.87 4.43
N ALA A 57 11.95 -2.70 4.58
CA ALA A 57 12.49 -2.24 5.85
C ALA A 57 11.37 -1.80 6.80
N VAL A 58 11.13 -2.56 7.87
CA VAL A 58 10.23 -2.22 8.97
C VAL A 58 11.00 -2.30 10.28
N ASP A 59 11.02 -1.20 11.04
CA ASP A 59 11.71 -1.09 12.34
C ASP A 59 13.17 -1.59 12.32
N GLY A 60 13.90 -1.31 11.24
CA GLY A 60 15.30 -1.69 11.08
C GLY A 60 15.52 -3.18 10.79
N ARG A 61 14.49 -3.89 10.32
CA ARG A 61 14.57 -5.29 9.88
C ARG A 61 13.96 -5.42 8.48
N CYS A 62 14.51 -6.31 7.67
CA CYS A 62 13.85 -6.73 6.45
C CYS A 62 12.82 -7.79 6.82
N ILE A 63 11.55 -7.47 6.57
CA ILE A 63 10.45 -8.41 6.72
C ILE A 63 9.75 -8.53 5.38
N ILE A 64 9.22 -9.71 5.09
CA ILE A 64 8.23 -9.86 4.02
C ILE A 64 6.91 -9.36 4.61
N PRO A 65 6.34 -8.23 4.15
CA PRO A 65 5.02 -7.83 4.59
C PRO A 65 4.04 -8.91 4.16
N ASP A 66 3.16 -9.31 5.08
CA ASP A 66 2.03 -10.18 4.75
C ASP A 66 1.00 -9.37 3.98
N LYS A 67 1.30 -9.10 2.70
CA LYS A 67 0.32 -8.56 1.76
C LYS A 67 -0.50 -9.72 1.25
N PRO A 68 -1.84 -9.64 1.28
CA PRO A 68 -2.69 -10.66 0.71
C PRO A 68 -2.30 -10.93 -0.74
N THR A 69 -2.20 -12.21 -1.09
CA THR A 69 -1.93 -12.63 -2.47
C THR A 69 -3.03 -12.10 -3.38
N PRO A 70 -2.70 -11.32 -4.43
CA PRO A 70 -3.68 -10.94 -5.43
C PRO A 70 -4.25 -12.19 -6.10
N LYS A 71 -5.54 -12.16 -6.42
CA LYS A 71 -6.24 -13.23 -7.13
C LYS A 71 -5.41 -13.73 -8.32
N TYR A 72 -5.08 -12.80 -9.20
CA TYR A 72 -4.46 -13.10 -10.48
C TYR A 72 -2.99 -12.67 -10.50
N THR A 73 -2.13 -13.61 -10.87
CA THR A 73 -0.70 -13.36 -11.10
C THR A 73 -0.41 -13.42 -12.60
N PRO A 74 0.24 -12.39 -13.20
CA PRO A 74 0.50 -12.39 -14.64
C PRO A 74 1.42 -13.53 -15.05
N GLY A 75 1.11 -14.15 -16.20
CA GLY A 75 2.01 -15.04 -16.91
C GLY A 75 3.21 -14.34 -17.56
N PRO A 76 4.06 -15.08 -18.29
CA PRO A 76 5.30 -14.57 -18.87
C PRO A 76 5.16 -13.34 -19.79
N ASN A 77 4.02 -13.14 -20.45
CA ASN A 77 3.76 -12.03 -21.36
C ASN A 77 2.51 -11.24 -20.95
N GLU A 78 2.22 -11.20 -19.66
CA GLU A 78 1.06 -10.52 -19.13
C GLU A 78 1.47 -9.44 -18.13
N ALA A 79 0.59 -8.47 -17.99
CA ALA A 79 0.60 -7.51 -16.90
C ALA A 79 -0.81 -7.36 -16.33
N VAL A 80 -0.88 -6.97 -15.06
CA VAL A 80 -2.15 -6.80 -14.36
C VAL A 80 -2.24 -5.39 -13.81
N ILE A 81 -3.37 -4.72 -14.08
CA ILE A 81 -3.70 -3.45 -13.43
C ILE A 81 -4.89 -3.72 -12.51
N TYR A 82 -4.69 -3.56 -11.21
CA TYR A 82 -5.72 -3.64 -10.18
C TYR A 82 -6.34 -2.27 -9.93
N TYR A 83 -7.66 -2.25 -9.78
CA TYR A 83 -8.45 -1.06 -9.53
C TYR A 83 -9.50 -1.29 -8.45
N ASN A 84 -9.30 -0.62 -7.32
CA ASN A 84 -10.21 -0.71 -6.19
C ASN A 84 -10.85 0.63 -5.85
N ARG A 85 -12.07 0.53 -5.32
CA ARG A 85 -12.91 1.67 -4.96
C ARG A 85 -13.73 1.34 -3.72
N ARG A 86 -14.17 2.35 -2.98
CA ARG A 86 -15.02 2.15 -1.80
C ARG A 86 -16.42 1.63 -2.13
N ASP A 87 -17.01 2.11 -3.21
CA ASP A 87 -18.35 1.73 -3.66
C ASP A 87 -18.42 0.34 -4.34
N LYS A 88 -17.25 -0.27 -4.61
CA LYS A 88 -17.10 -1.54 -5.34
C LYS A 88 -17.84 -1.57 -6.68
N ASN A 89 -18.10 -0.39 -7.27
CA ASN A 89 -18.77 -0.28 -8.56
C ASN A 89 -17.74 -0.07 -9.67
N PHE A 90 -17.47 -1.15 -10.41
CA PHE A 90 -16.47 -1.17 -11.47
C PHE A 90 -17.07 -1.01 -12.88
N ASP A 91 -18.39 -0.86 -12.98
CA ASP A 91 -19.07 -0.63 -14.25
C ASP A 91 -18.74 0.76 -14.80
N GLY A 92 -18.47 0.84 -16.11
CA GLY A 92 -18.21 2.10 -16.80
C GLY A 92 -16.80 2.68 -16.60
N TRP A 93 -15.88 1.92 -16.01
CA TRP A 93 -14.46 2.23 -15.96
C TRP A 93 -13.71 1.53 -17.08
N VAL A 94 -12.78 2.23 -17.71
CA VAL A 94 -11.98 1.72 -18.82
C VAL A 94 -10.54 2.23 -18.72
N LEU A 95 -9.63 1.62 -19.50
CA LEU A 95 -8.27 2.14 -19.67
C LEU A 95 -8.13 2.90 -20.99
N HIS A 96 -7.42 4.02 -20.97
CA HIS A 96 -6.75 4.52 -22.17
C HIS A 96 -5.33 3.98 -22.18
N LEU A 97 -4.89 3.31 -23.25
CA LEU A 97 -3.56 2.69 -23.37
C LEU A 97 -2.76 3.34 -24.50
N TRP A 98 -1.46 3.53 -24.32
CA TRP A 98 -0.56 3.97 -25.40
C TRP A 98 0.89 3.53 -25.20
N ASN A 99 1.62 3.44 -26.32
CA ASN A 99 2.94 2.80 -26.35
C ASN A 99 4.12 3.80 -26.44
N ASN A 100 3.84 5.08 -26.75
CA ASN A 100 4.91 6.08 -26.91
C ASN A 100 5.76 6.22 -25.64
N GLY A 101 7.08 6.27 -25.80
CA GLY A 101 8.03 6.32 -24.68
C GLY A 101 8.37 4.96 -24.05
N CYS A 102 7.95 3.86 -24.68
CA CYS A 102 8.34 2.47 -24.39
C CYS A 102 8.97 1.83 -25.65
N GLU A 103 10.17 2.29 -26.02
CA GLU A 103 10.77 2.06 -27.35
C GLU A 103 11.09 0.58 -27.68
N ALA A 104 11.36 -0.26 -26.67
CA ALA A 104 11.68 -1.67 -26.88
C ALA A 104 10.45 -2.57 -27.05
N GLY A 105 9.27 -2.11 -26.60
CA GLY A 105 8.03 -2.89 -26.63
C GLY A 105 7.09 -2.45 -25.51
N SER A 106 5.79 -2.65 -25.72
CA SER A 106 4.75 -2.21 -24.79
C SER A 106 3.53 -3.14 -24.82
N TRP A 107 2.32 -2.61 -24.70
CA TRP A 107 1.07 -3.35 -24.83
C TRP A 107 0.95 -4.03 -26.20
N ASP A 108 0.52 -5.29 -26.21
CA ASP A 108 0.16 -6.00 -27.45
C ASP A 108 -1.20 -5.47 -27.95
N ASN A 109 -1.15 -4.55 -28.91
CA ASN A 109 -2.31 -3.89 -29.50
C ASN A 109 -3.19 -4.81 -30.37
N GLU A 110 -2.66 -5.97 -30.78
CA GLU A 110 -3.41 -7.01 -31.50
C GLU A 110 -4.07 -8.01 -30.53
N ARG A 111 -3.64 -8.04 -29.26
CA ARG A 111 -4.10 -9.01 -28.26
C ARG A 111 -4.44 -8.42 -26.89
N VAL A 112 -5.00 -7.21 -26.80
CA VAL A 112 -5.66 -6.83 -25.54
C VAL A 112 -6.94 -7.67 -25.40
N THR A 113 -6.77 -8.83 -24.75
CA THR A 113 -7.84 -9.79 -24.53
C THR A 113 -8.85 -9.17 -23.58
N LEU A 114 -9.96 -8.67 -24.11
CA LEU A 114 -11.14 -8.42 -23.30
C LEU A 114 -12.21 -9.40 -23.69
N ARG A 115 -13.15 -9.59 -22.78
CA ARG A 115 -14.43 -10.14 -23.15
C ARG A 115 -15.48 -9.18 -22.55
N GLY A 116 -16.50 -8.88 -23.33
CA GLY A 116 -17.70 -8.22 -22.82
C GLY A 116 -18.73 -9.27 -22.39
N PRO A 117 -19.79 -8.87 -21.67
CA PRO A 117 -20.94 -9.75 -21.45
C PRO A 117 -21.53 -10.13 -22.82
N GLY A 118 -21.26 -11.35 -23.30
CA GLY A 118 -21.63 -11.80 -24.64
C GLY A 118 -20.59 -12.66 -25.37
N GLY A 119 -19.37 -12.78 -24.84
CA GLY A 119 -18.51 -13.90 -25.21
C GLY A 119 -17.61 -13.74 -26.44
N GLY A 120 -17.11 -12.54 -26.73
CA GLY A 120 -15.85 -12.41 -27.46
C GLY A 120 -15.76 -11.21 -28.36
N VAL A 121 -14.89 -10.27 -27.99
CA VAL A 121 -14.05 -9.54 -28.94
C VAL A 121 -12.79 -9.13 -28.17
N ASP A 122 -11.62 -9.50 -28.69
CA ASP A 122 -10.36 -8.85 -28.31
C ASP A 122 -10.55 -7.35 -28.51
N TYR A 123 -10.26 -6.55 -27.48
CA TYR A 123 -10.23 -5.12 -27.67
C TYR A 123 -8.95 -4.81 -28.43
N SER A 124 -9.03 -4.84 -29.75
CA SER A 124 -7.91 -4.42 -30.58
C SER A 124 -8.02 -2.93 -30.83
N TYR A 125 -6.88 -2.26 -30.84
CA TYR A 125 -6.75 -0.89 -31.32
C TYR A 125 -5.61 -0.83 -32.31
N ASP A 126 -5.75 0.00 -33.33
CA ASP A 126 -4.70 0.21 -34.31
C ASP A 126 -3.73 1.32 -33.87
N GLY A 127 -2.53 1.31 -34.43
CA GLY A 127 -1.54 2.36 -34.19
C GLY A 127 -0.96 2.37 -32.77
N THR A 128 -0.82 3.56 -32.18
CA THR A 128 0.01 3.82 -30.99
C THR A 128 -0.74 3.79 -29.66
N GLY A 129 -2.06 3.59 -29.67
CA GLY A 129 -2.89 3.60 -28.47
C GLY A 129 -4.39 3.54 -28.75
N THR A 130 -5.20 3.34 -27.71
CA THR A 130 -6.66 3.37 -27.79
C THR A 130 -7.18 4.74 -28.23
N ALA A 131 -8.28 4.80 -28.98
CA ALA A 131 -8.91 6.07 -29.34
C ALA A 131 -9.65 6.67 -28.13
N TRP A 132 -9.36 7.91 -27.73
CA TRP A 132 -10.05 8.52 -26.58
C TRP A 132 -11.51 8.92 -26.90
N PRO A 133 -12.47 8.74 -25.98
CA PRO A 133 -12.37 8.15 -24.64
C PRO A 133 -12.74 6.65 -24.64
N ASP A 134 -12.56 5.94 -25.75
CA ASP A 134 -12.83 4.52 -25.81
C ASP A 134 -11.68 3.75 -25.19
N GLY A 135 -12.01 2.68 -24.47
CA GLY A 135 -11.01 1.88 -23.77
C GLY A 135 -11.53 0.51 -23.35
N PRO A 136 -10.63 -0.44 -23.06
CA PRO A 136 -11.02 -1.70 -22.48
C PRO A 136 -11.66 -1.57 -21.09
N PRO A 137 -12.87 -2.12 -20.82
CA PRO A 137 -13.33 -2.36 -19.44
C PRO A 137 -12.52 -3.45 -18.74
N PRO A 138 -12.59 -3.55 -17.39
CA PRO A 138 -11.98 -4.67 -16.66
C PRO A 138 -12.42 -6.02 -17.23
N ASN A 139 -11.51 -7.00 -17.18
CA ASN A 139 -11.72 -8.34 -17.74
C ASN A 139 -11.58 -9.47 -16.71
N TYR A 140 -11.53 -9.13 -15.42
CA TYR A 140 -11.45 -10.09 -14.31
C TYR A 140 -12.51 -11.20 -14.37
N GLN A 141 -13.70 -10.92 -14.93
CA GLN A 141 -14.78 -11.91 -15.03
C GLN A 141 -14.47 -13.14 -15.90
N TYR A 142 -13.31 -13.18 -16.56
CA TYR A 142 -12.85 -14.32 -17.37
C TYR A 142 -11.75 -15.14 -16.73
N TYR A 143 -11.31 -14.72 -15.56
CA TYR A 143 -10.25 -15.36 -14.83
C TYR A 143 -10.81 -15.90 -13.51
N GLU A 144 -10.22 -17.00 -13.06
CA GLU A 144 -10.58 -17.66 -11.80
C GLU A 144 -12.08 -18.03 -11.69
N ASP A 145 -12.80 -17.44 -10.74
CA ASP A 145 -14.22 -17.66 -10.48
C ASP A 145 -15.13 -16.60 -11.13
N GLY A 146 -14.56 -15.63 -11.85
CA GLY A 146 -15.27 -14.53 -12.49
C GLY A 146 -15.64 -13.36 -11.56
N GLU A 147 -15.17 -13.37 -10.31
CA GLU A 147 -15.38 -12.30 -9.35
C GLU A 147 -14.16 -11.38 -9.26
N ALA A 148 -14.39 -10.13 -8.87
CA ALA A 148 -13.31 -9.19 -8.58
C ALA A 148 -12.41 -9.71 -7.43
N ASP A 149 -11.21 -9.15 -7.32
CA ASP A 149 -10.36 -9.39 -6.15
C ASP A 149 -11.02 -8.74 -4.91
N PRO A 150 -11.22 -9.48 -3.80
CA PRO A 150 -11.87 -8.93 -2.61
C PRO A 150 -11.11 -7.74 -2.00
N ILE A 151 -9.78 -7.73 -2.14
CA ILE A 151 -8.87 -6.79 -1.49
C ILE A 151 -8.39 -5.71 -2.46
N TYR A 152 -8.15 -6.08 -3.72
CA TYR A 152 -7.59 -5.19 -4.76
C TYR A 152 -8.59 -4.79 -5.86
N GLY A 153 -9.84 -5.27 -5.79
CA GLY A 153 -10.93 -4.85 -6.67
C GLY A 153 -10.90 -5.48 -8.07
N ALA A 154 -11.53 -4.79 -9.02
CA ALA A 154 -11.52 -5.21 -10.42
C ALA A 154 -10.09 -5.15 -11.00
N TYR A 155 -9.82 -5.96 -12.01
CA TYR A 155 -8.53 -5.91 -12.69
C TYR A 155 -8.62 -6.10 -14.19
N TRP A 156 -7.59 -5.60 -14.87
CA TRP A 156 -7.29 -5.86 -16.27
C TRP A 156 -6.08 -6.77 -16.36
N VAL A 157 -6.21 -7.89 -17.08
CA VAL A 157 -5.08 -8.68 -17.58
C VAL A 157 -4.79 -8.22 -19.00
N LEU A 158 -3.59 -7.72 -19.24
CA LEU A 158 -3.13 -7.14 -20.50
C LEU A 158 -2.00 -7.99 -21.08
N GLN A 159 -2.04 -8.26 -22.39
CA GLN A 159 -0.95 -8.94 -23.09
C GLN A 159 0.15 -7.94 -23.44
N LEU A 160 1.39 -8.42 -23.37
CA LEU A 160 2.59 -7.66 -23.66
C LEU A 160 3.18 -8.11 -25.01
N GLN A 161 3.75 -7.15 -25.73
CA GLN A 161 4.65 -7.47 -26.85
C GLN A 161 5.88 -8.21 -26.33
N ASP A 162 6.53 -8.96 -27.21
CA ASP A 162 7.85 -9.51 -26.91
C ASP A 162 8.81 -8.37 -26.52
N GLU A 163 9.65 -8.61 -25.51
CA GLU A 163 10.63 -7.63 -24.99
C GLU A 163 10.00 -6.32 -24.46
N ALA A 164 8.72 -6.33 -24.09
CA ALA A 164 8.07 -5.15 -23.51
C ALA A 164 8.78 -4.68 -22.23
N VAL A 165 9.06 -3.37 -22.18
CA VAL A 165 9.77 -2.74 -21.04
C VAL A 165 8.88 -1.83 -20.20
N CYS A 166 7.83 -1.25 -20.80
CA CYS A 166 6.85 -0.48 -20.07
C CYS A 166 5.51 -0.38 -20.82
N GLY A 167 4.48 0.05 -20.10
CA GLY A 167 3.17 0.34 -20.66
C GLY A 167 2.57 1.57 -20.02
N ASN A 168 2.09 2.51 -20.84
CA ASN A 168 1.43 3.71 -20.32
C ASN A 168 -0.09 3.54 -20.34
N PHE A 169 -0.76 4.08 -19.34
CA PHE A 169 -2.21 3.99 -19.22
C PHE A 169 -2.82 5.12 -18.40
N ILE A 170 -4.13 5.30 -18.56
CA ILE A 170 -4.99 6.13 -17.70
C ILE A 170 -6.20 5.30 -17.36
N VAL A 171 -6.64 5.29 -16.09
CA VAL A 171 -7.97 4.79 -15.73
C VAL A 171 -8.95 5.95 -15.83
N HIS A 172 -10.07 5.77 -16.53
CA HIS A 172 -11.10 6.80 -16.62
C HIS A 172 -12.52 6.25 -16.78
N GLY A 173 -13.51 7.08 -16.49
CA GLY A 173 -14.91 6.78 -16.80
C GLY A 173 -15.21 6.88 -18.30
N LEU A 174 -16.30 6.27 -18.80
CA LEU A 174 -16.67 6.22 -20.23
C LEU A 174 -16.69 7.57 -20.97
N ALA A 175 -16.93 8.69 -20.27
CA ALA A 175 -16.90 10.03 -20.88
C ALA A 175 -15.50 10.66 -20.94
N GLY A 176 -14.45 9.92 -20.56
CA GLY A 176 -13.09 10.43 -20.36
C GLY A 176 -12.86 11.14 -19.02
N ALA A 177 -13.89 11.23 -18.17
CA ALA A 177 -13.79 11.82 -16.84
C ALA A 177 -14.72 11.09 -15.85
N PRO A 178 -14.35 11.05 -14.55
CA PRO A 178 -13.04 11.45 -14.01
C PRO A 178 -11.93 10.49 -14.49
N GLN A 179 -10.67 10.91 -14.39
CA GLN A 179 -9.50 10.19 -14.92
C GLN A 179 -8.28 10.31 -13.99
N THR A 180 -7.38 9.33 -14.01
CA THR A 180 -6.07 9.45 -13.34
C THR A 180 -5.17 10.46 -14.04
N VAL A 181 -4.00 10.71 -13.46
CA VAL A 181 -2.85 11.22 -14.22
C VAL A 181 -2.37 10.18 -15.23
N ASP A 182 -1.46 10.56 -16.11
CA ASP A 182 -0.77 9.62 -17.00
C ASP A 182 0.07 8.68 -16.14
N LEU A 183 -0.28 7.39 -16.13
CA LEU A 183 0.40 6.36 -15.36
C LEU A 183 1.28 5.51 -16.27
N ARG A 184 2.28 4.87 -15.67
CA ARG A 184 3.19 3.94 -16.34
C ARG A 184 3.49 2.77 -15.44
N ILE A 185 3.37 1.58 -15.99
CA ILE A 185 3.98 0.37 -15.43
C ILE A 185 5.32 0.13 -16.12
N ASN A 186 6.36 -0.16 -15.34
CA ASN A 186 7.64 -0.63 -15.86
C ASN A 186 7.68 -2.14 -15.64
N PHE A 187 7.87 -2.89 -16.72
CA PHE A 187 7.89 -4.35 -16.65
C PHE A 187 9.24 -4.84 -16.12
N SER A 188 9.20 -5.95 -15.38
CA SER A 188 10.40 -6.52 -14.76
C SER A 188 10.60 -7.96 -15.24
N GLU A 189 11.81 -8.25 -15.68
CA GLU A 189 12.27 -9.61 -15.96
C GLU A 189 12.65 -10.38 -14.68
N ASP A 190 12.68 -9.71 -13.52
CA ASP A 190 12.99 -10.35 -12.26
C ASP A 190 11.87 -11.31 -11.84
N THR A 191 12.10 -12.59 -12.10
CA THR A 191 11.18 -13.66 -11.73
C THR A 191 11.05 -13.88 -10.22
N ALA A 192 11.96 -13.32 -9.41
CA ALA A 192 11.87 -13.39 -7.95
C ALA A 192 10.90 -12.34 -7.37
N ASN A 193 10.61 -11.26 -8.11
CA ASN A 193 9.61 -10.27 -7.68
C ASN A 193 8.18 -10.85 -7.86
N PRO A 194 7.44 -11.11 -6.76
CA PRO A 194 6.09 -11.69 -6.83
C PRO A 194 5.06 -10.72 -7.41
N TYR A 195 5.35 -9.42 -7.44
CA TYR A 195 4.48 -8.36 -7.93
C TYR A 195 4.95 -7.80 -9.27
N ARG A 196 5.88 -8.50 -9.95
CA ARG A 196 6.34 -8.07 -11.26
C ARG A 196 5.17 -7.93 -12.23
N ASN A 197 5.22 -6.89 -13.06
CA ASN A 197 4.19 -6.58 -14.05
C ASN A 197 2.78 -6.37 -13.46
N MET A 198 2.69 -6.00 -12.18
CA MET A 198 1.44 -5.57 -11.56
C MET A 198 1.46 -4.09 -11.22
N TYR A 199 0.28 -3.47 -11.19
CA TYR A 199 0.10 -2.09 -10.78
C TYR A 199 -1.23 -1.91 -10.05
N TRP A 200 -1.25 -1.10 -9.01
CA TRP A 200 -2.45 -0.86 -8.20
C TRP A 200 -2.88 0.60 -8.31
N VAL A 201 -4.18 0.80 -8.52
CA VAL A 201 -4.85 2.10 -8.50
C VAL A 201 -6.00 2.00 -7.49
N VAL A 202 -5.97 2.84 -6.46
CA VAL A 202 -6.89 2.78 -5.32
C VAL A 202 -7.59 4.11 -5.11
N VAL A 203 -8.91 4.07 -5.14
CA VAL A 203 -9.82 5.20 -4.88
C VAL A 203 -10.42 5.03 -3.49
N ASP A 204 -9.75 5.58 -2.48
CA ASP A 204 -10.03 5.36 -1.06
C ASP A 204 -10.61 6.59 -0.33
N SER A 205 -10.77 7.71 -1.03
CA SER A 205 -11.24 8.96 -0.43
C SER A 205 -12.28 9.66 -1.31
N THR A 206 -13.11 10.51 -0.69
CA THR A 206 -14.09 11.33 -1.41
C THR A 206 -13.39 12.31 -2.37
N LEU A 207 -12.15 12.70 -2.07
CA LEU A 207 -11.34 13.49 -2.99
C LEU A 207 -11.01 12.69 -4.26
N ALA A 208 -10.50 11.46 -4.10
CA ALA A 208 -10.19 10.57 -5.22
C ALA A 208 -11.43 10.14 -6.03
N GLU A 209 -12.60 10.05 -5.40
CA GLU A 209 -13.86 9.76 -6.11
C GLU A 209 -14.32 10.92 -7.01
N ASN A 210 -14.11 12.16 -6.57
CA ASN A 210 -14.46 13.36 -7.34
C ASN A 210 -13.39 13.74 -8.36
N GLU A 211 -12.12 13.52 -8.02
CA GLU A 211 -10.95 13.82 -8.84
C GLU A 211 -10.01 12.63 -8.81
N LEU A 212 -10.13 11.76 -9.81
CA LEU A 212 -9.39 10.50 -9.86
C LEU A 212 -7.87 10.69 -9.97
N ARG A 213 -7.39 11.91 -10.26
CA ARG A 213 -5.97 12.28 -10.16
C ARG A 213 -5.42 12.20 -8.73
N GLU A 214 -6.29 12.23 -7.72
CA GLU A 214 -5.93 12.06 -6.30
C GLU A 214 -5.92 10.58 -5.86
N ALA A 215 -6.15 9.64 -6.77
CA ALA A 215 -6.07 8.22 -6.47
C ALA A 215 -4.65 7.81 -6.04
N ARG A 216 -4.56 6.89 -5.07
CA ARG A 216 -3.28 6.28 -4.71
C ARG A 216 -2.86 5.28 -5.77
N VAL A 217 -1.58 5.25 -6.09
CA VAL A 217 -1.01 4.34 -7.09
C VAL A 217 0.30 3.74 -6.61
N ALA A 218 0.57 2.49 -6.98
CA ALA A 218 1.82 1.81 -6.63
C ALA A 218 2.14 0.64 -7.58
N ALA A 219 3.43 0.32 -7.70
CA ALA A 219 3.93 -0.90 -8.35
C ALA A 219 4.08 -2.09 -7.38
N GLU A 220 3.64 -1.90 -6.13
CA GLU A 220 3.55 -2.90 -5.08
C GLU A 220 2.13 -2.84 -4.48
N PRO A 221 1.62 -3.92 -3.86
CA PRO A 221 0.26 -3.95 -3.38
C PRO A 221 -0.04 -2.86 -2.34
N ILE A 222 -0.98 -1.99 -2.70
CA ILE A 222 -1.63 -1.05 -1.79
C ILE A 222 -3.11 -1.41 -1.68
N CYS A 223 -3.62 -1.35 -0.46
CA CYS A 223 -5.00 -1.71 -0.15
C CYS A 223 -5.83 -0.46 0.07
N ILE A 224 -7.14 -0.59 0.06
CA ILE A 224 -8.05 0.52 0.31
C ILE A 224 -8.13 0.91 1.79
N ASN A 225 -7.88 -0.05 2.68
CA ASN A 225 -7.74 0.13 4.13
C ASN A 225 -6.32 -0.25 4.58
N ASP A 226 -5.94 0.20 5.77
CA ASP A 226 -4.58 -0.02 6.30
C ASP A 226 -4.30 -1.48 6.71
N VAL A 227 -5.36 -2.28 6.84
CA VAL A 227 -5.29 -3.70 7.26
C VAL A 227 -5.28 -4.68 6.09
N CYS A 228 -5.47 -4.22 4.86
CA CYS A 228 -5.54 -5.04 3.66
C CYS A 228 -6.62 -6.15 3.70
N GLU A 229 -7.77 -5.85 4.28
CA GLU A 229 -8.91 -6.76 4.29
C GLU A 229 -9.95 -6.35 3.23
N GLU A 230 -10.86 -7.27 2.91
CA GLU A 230 -12.01 -6.95 2.05
C GLU A 230 -12.75 -5.74 2.60
N TYR A 231 -12.85 -4.69 1.78
CA TYR A 231 -13.48 -3.46 2.20
C TYR A 231 -14.99 -3.58 2.07
N GLU A 232 -15.63 -3.66 3.23
CA GLU A 232 -17.05 -3.37 3.38
C GLU A 232 -17.19 -1.90 3.78
N ALA A 233 -17.93 -1.12 2.99
CA ALA A 233 -18.28 0.22 3.40
C ALA A 233 -18.99 0.14 4.76
N PRO A 234 -18.55 0.92 5.77
CA PRO A 234 -19.17 0.83 7.07
C PRO A 234 -20.66 1.14 6.94
N PRO A 235 -21.54 0.38 7.61
CA PRO A 235 -23.00 0.56 7.50
C PRO A 235 -23.45 1.98 7.87
N LEU A 236 -22.61 2.74 8.59
CA LEU A 236 -22.65 4.18 8.74
C LEU A 236 -21.34 4.79 8.23
N ALA A 237 -21.40 5.62 7.19
CA ALA A 237 -20.32 6.53 6.83
C ALA A 237 -20.59 7.89 7.47
N ILE A 238 -19.61 8.43 8.21
CA ILE A 238 -19.63 9.84 8.60
C ILE A 238 -19.04 10.62 7.44
N GLU A 239 -19.89 11.38 6.75
CA GLU A 239 -19.48 12.26 5.67
C GLU A 239 -19.83 13.70 6.03
N ASP A 240 -18.92 14.61 5.71
CA ASP A 240 -19.08 16.06 5.98
C ASP A 240 -19.13 16.38 7.49
N GLN A 241 -19.31 17.66 7.83
CA GLN A 241 -19.48 18.22 9.17
C GLN A 241 -20.71 19.16 9.22
N ALA A 242 -21.85 18.74 8.66
CA ALA A 242 -23.06 19.56 8.57
C ALA A 242 -23.89 19.65 9.87
N ALA A 243 -23.51 18.90 10.91
CA ALA A 243 -24.16 18.97 12.22
C ALA A 243 -23.39 19.93 13.14
N HIS A 244 -24.09 20.87 13.75
CA HIS A 244 -23.52 21.86 14.67
C HIS A 244 -24.18 21.71 16.04
N TRP A 245 -23.37 21.40 17.05
CA TRP A 245 -23.79 21.39 18.44
C TRP A 245 -23.64 22.80 19.03
N ILE A 246 -24.75 23.52 19.21
CA ILE A 246 -24.71 24.96 19.52
C ILE A 246 -24.89 25.29 21.01
N ASP A 247 -25.47 24.37 21.79
CA ASP A 247 -25.59 24.44 23.25
C ASP A 247 -25.81 23.05 23.85
N ALA A 248 -25.92 22.92 25.17
CA ALA A 248 -26.00 21.64 25.86
C ALA A 248 -27.11 20.68 25.37
N GLU A 249 -28.16 21.19 24.73
CA GLU A 249 -29.34 20.40 24.37
C GLU A 249 -29.72 20.53 22.88
N THR A 250 -28.98 21.33 22.09
CA THR A 250 -29.36 21.67 20.72
C THR A 250 -28.29 21.28 19.71
N VAL A 251 -28.66 20.38 18.79
CA VAL A 251 -27.91 20.10 17.56
C VAL A 251 -28.72 20.60 16.36
N LEU A 252 -28.09 21.45 15.55
CA LEU A 252 -28.61 21.87 14.26
C LEU A 252 -28.01 20.99 13.17
N TRP A 253 -28.84 20.38 12.35
CA TRP A 253 -28.38 19.59 11.22
C TRP A 253 -29.32 19.80 10.03
N ASN A 254 -28.78 20.10 8.85
CA ASN A 254 -29.57 20.47 7.67
C ASN A 254 -30.27 19.29 6.96
N ARG A 255 -30.65 18.23 7.69
CA ARG A 255 -31.23 17.01 7.12
C ARG A 255 -32.57 16.68 7.75
N THR A 256 -33.46 16.07 6.97
CA THR A 256 -34.72 15.52 7.48
C THR A 256 -34.46 14.10 7.96
N LEU A 257 -34.69 13.83 9.25
CA LEU A 257 -34.30 12.58 9.89
C LEU A 257 -35.49 11.99 10.65
N ALA A 258 -35.67 10.67 10.57
CA ALA A 258 -36.71 9.94 11.31
C ALA A 258 -36.23 9.48 12.70
N ASN A 259 -34.92 9.21 12.85
CA ASN A 259 -34.27 8.82 14.10
C ASN A 259 -32.90 9.52 14.15
N VAL A 260 -32.49 9.98 15.33
CA VAL A 260 -31.22 10.70 15.54
C VAL A 260 -30.54 10.14 16.79
N GLU A 261 -29.27 9.79 16.65
CA GLU A 261 -28.40 9.34 17.74
C GLU A 261 -27.05 10.08 17.66
N LEU A 262 -26.51 10.48 18.81
CA LEU A 262 -25.18 11.08 18.94
C LEU A 262 -24.20 10.04 19.45
N TYR A 263 -23.11 9.83 18.69
CA TYR A 263 -22.01 8.95 19.03
C TYR A 263 -20.79 9.77 19.47
N SER A 264 -20.04 9.27 20.46
CA SER A 264 -18.79 9.89 20.94
C SER A 264 -17.76 8.81 21.29
N SER A 265 -16.48 9.04 21.01
CA SER A 265 -15.34 8.18 21.35
C SER A 265 -14.35 8.87 22.28
#